data_AF-A0A6U2VVS4-F1
#
_entry.id   AF-A0A6U2VVS4-F1
#
_cell.length_a   1.000
_cell.length_b   1.000
_cell.length_c   1.000
_cell.angle_alpha   90.00
_cell.angle_beta   90.00
_cell.angle_gamma   90.00
#
_symmetry.space_group_name_H-M   'P 1'
#
loop_
_entity.id
_entity.type
_entity.pdbx_description
1 polymer ?
#
loop_
_entity_poly.entity_id
_entity_poly.type
_entity_poly.pdbx_seq_one_letter_code
_entity_poly.pdbx_strand_id
1 'polypeptide(L)'
;KVEKTVPSATPVSVSSTTDLEPNWKEIDELPLDIPIPTRLNTEPHFLCQDGWLEEKVDKIWQNFLGQDGNRGEDDRIKPMALVRCSRGGKTRALKEIAYALKKKAKKEGKGNLVIISISFNDFSPPSNWEKKHPTEAICHRIVFSAMHEGEENLSNTFETFDKTASDETILKSIENRPCILLVDEINNLEMIAKTCEAVQCAEFLKKFVKFADRFLVFSSHFFSPAKKLADYMDTPSKRGVDVEELPIIQSVAIAQRTFNFWALTARKAVFCGLAPSLLYLASKKNIPNLKEEELDCVQSVSDENVRSLLRNFFTGVQEGFPEELSSILSLMSVGEDGVIRWIPCFMVKVLVKFSECGRLSNSLSSALRDITGLFTDFERAKDASGEAWESLFVIALLLRCLGGHFEDEVFPLKESQFKSCDVSYNELLMEGLNRLRSAEDLVKSLERPQKFPHIAVYYPNHAQFQGLDVVVAVYDKTGNQTLYGYQLKEDNTIPADPPCETVDYSYVIRGEPAQKKNPETSS
;
A
#
# COMPACT_ATOMS: atom_id res chain seq x y z
N LYS A 1 12.04 -48.00 -48.00
CA LYS A 1 10.67 -47.75 -48.49
C LYS A 1 9.80 -47.28 -47.34
N VAL A 2 9.71 -45.96 -47.15
CA VAL A 2 8.51 -45.19 -46.71
C VAL A 2 8.79 -43.77 -47.21
N GLU A 3 8.12 -43.38 -48.29
CA GLU A 3 8.11 -42.01 -48.81
C GLU A 3 7.17 -41.16 -47.96
N LYS A 4 7.62 -39.98 -47.54
CA LYS A 4 6.76 -38.91 -47.03
C LYS A 4 6.83 -37.75 -48.01
N THR A 5 5.73 -37.54 -48.72
CA THR A 5 5.47 -36.39 -49.59
C THR A 5 5.17 -35.15 -48.74
N VAL A 6 5.86 -34.05 -49.03
CA VAL A 6 5.58 -32.71 -48.51
C VAL A 6 4.78 -31.97 -49.58
N PRO A 7 3.65 -31.28 -49.26
CA PRO A 7 2.97 -30.44 -50.22
C PRO A 7 3.65 -29.08 -50.34
N SER A 8 3.93 -28.67 -51.58
CA SER A 8 4.44 -27.33 -51.92
C SER A 8 3.35 -26.28 -51.73
N ALA A 9 3.61 -25.27 -50.90
CA ALA A 9 2.78 -24.08 -50.81
C ALA A 9 3.11 -23.10 -51.95
N THR A 10 2.06 -22.67 -52.65
CA THR A 10 2.09 -21.65 -53.70
C THR A 10 2.27 -20.26 -53.08
N PRO A 11 3.07 -19.34 -53.66
CA PRO A 11 3.20 -17.99 -53.11
C PRO A 11 1.94 -17.17 -53.40
N VAL A 12 1.30 -16.66 -52.34
CA VAL A 12 0.23 -15.67 -52.43
C VAL A 12 0.86 -14.29 -52.69
N SER A 13 0.46 -13.68 -53.79
CA SER A 13 0.84 -12.33 -54.21
C SER A 13 0.39 -11.29 -53.18
N VAL A 14 1.34 -10.50 -52.68
CA VAL A 14 1.11 -9.34 -51.82
C VAL A 14 0.47 -8.24 -52.67
N SER A 15 -0.81 -7.98 -52.44
CA SER A 15 -1.49 -6.79 -52.96
C SER A 15 -1.10 -5.57 -52.13
N SER A 16 -0.62 -4.53 -52.80
CA SER A 16 -0.30 -3.21 -52.26
C SER A 16 -1.43 -2.65 -51.40
N THR A 17 -1.19 -2.55 -50.09
CA THR A 17 -1.95 -1.69 -49.19
C THR A 17 -1.64 -0.24 -49.55
N THR A 18 -2.60 0.44 -50.16
CA THR A 18 -2.63 1.90 -50.20
C THR A 18 -2.73 2.42 -48.78
N ASP A 19 -1.70 3.13 -48.34
CA ASP A 19 -1.72 3.95 -47.13
C ASP A 19 -2.87 4.96 -47.25
N LEU A 20 -3.95 4.69 -46.52
CA LEU A 20 -4.99 5.66 -46.24
C LEU A 20 -4.57 6.38 -44.96
N GLU A 21 -4.09 7.63 -45.10
CA GLU A 21 -3.96 8.54 -43.97
C GLU A 21 -5.32 8.69 -43.26
N PRO A 22 -5.40 8.58 -41.92
CA PRO A 22 -6.64 8.80 -41.20
C PRO A 22 -7.02 10.28 -41.28
N ASN A 23 -8.21 10.57 -41.80
CA ASN A 23 -8.78 11.91 -41.82
C ASN A 23 -9.53 12.14 -40.49
N TRP A 24 -8.83 12.73 -39.53
CA TRP A 24 -9.28 12.99 -38.16
C TRP A 24 -10.43 14.01 -38.12
N LYS A 25 -11.64 13.60 -37.72
CA LYS A 25 -12.75 14.53 -37.45
C LYS A 25 -12.64 15.07 -36.01
N GLU A 26 -12.49 16.38 -35.87
CA GLU A 26 -12.41 17.10 -34.60
C GLU A 26 -13.71 17.02 -33.76
N ILE A 27 -13.56 17.25 -32.45
CA ILE A 27 -14.67 17.33 -31.49
C ILE A 27 -14.81 18.79 -31.06
N ASP A 28 -15.94 19.40 -31.40
CA ASP A 28 -16.17 20.81 -31.08
C ASP A 28 -16.61 21.03 -29.62
N GLU A 29 -17.40 20.12 -29.05
CA GLU A 29 -17.90 20.24 -27.66
C GLU A 29 -18.07 18.88 -26.96
N LEU A 30 -17.77 18.84 -25.65
CA LEU A 30 -18.07 17.68 -24.79
C LEU A 30 -19.55 17.68 -24.34
N PRO A 31 -20.19 16.51 -24.18
CA PRO A 31 -21.54 16.43 -23.63
C PRO A 31 -21.62 16.94 -22.18
N LEU A 32 -22.80 17.44 -21.80
CA LEU A 32 -23.06 17.93 -20.44
C LEU A 32 -23.12 16.79 -19.43
N ASP A 33 -23.70 15.65 -19.82
CA ASP A 33 -23.81 14.47 -18.96
C ASP A 33 -22.78 13.44 -19.39
N ILE A 34 -21.62 13.43 -18.72
CA ILE A 34 -20.57 12.44 -18.98
C ILE A 34 -20.90 11.16 -18.19
N PRO A 35 -20.99 10.01 -18.87
CA PRO A 35 -21.24 8.74 -18.21
C PRO A 35 -20.07 8.35 -17.30
N ILE A 36 -20.40 7.72 -16.17
CA ILE A 36 -19.41 7.09 -15.29
C ILE A 36 -19.46 5.59 -15.60
N PRO A 37 -18.30 4.89 -15.74
CA PRO A 37 -18.28 3.47 -16.10
C PRO A 37 -19.20 2.63 -15.21
N THR A 38 -20.18 1.96 -15.81
CA THR A 38 -21.25 1.24 -15.12
C THR A 38 -20.69 0.24 -14.11
N ARG A 39 -21.29 0.19 -12.90
CA ARG A 39 -20.99 -0.88 -11.94
C ARG A 39 -21.43 -2.20 -12.54
N LEU A 40 -20.53 -3.17 -12.60
CA LEU A 40 -20.92 -4.53 -12.95
C LEU A 40 -21.82 -5.07 -11.82
N ASN A 41 -22.94 -5.70 -12.16
CA ASN A 41 -23.86 -6.29 -11.17
C ASN A 41 -23.21 -7.37 -10.30
N THR A 42 -22.03 -7.86 -10.70
CA THR A 42 -21.23 -8.86 -9.98
C THR A 42 -20.24 -8.26 -8.97
N GLU A 43 -20.06 -6.95 -8.94
CA GLU A 43 -19.16 -6.30 -7.99
C GLU A 43 -19.76 -6.27 -6.58
N PRO A 44 -18.96 -6.56 -5.54
CA PRO A 44 -19.45 -6.45 -4.16
C PRO A 44 -19.82 -5.00 -3.82
N HIS A 45 -20.68 -4.84 -2.82
CA HIS A 45 -20.98 -3.53 -2.25
C HIS A 45 -19.69 -2.85 -1.80
N PHE A 46 -19.59 -1.54 -2.04
CA PHE A 46 -18.45 -0.76 -1.55
C PHE A 46 -18.44 -0.76 -0.03
N LEU A 47 -17.32 -1.19 0.56
CA LEU A 47 -17.18 -1.31 2.00
C LEU A 47 -16.24 -0.22 2.50
N CYS A 48 -16.77 0.70 3.30
CA CYS A 48 -16.01 1.77 3.94
C CYS A 48 -16.51 2.00 5.37
N GLN A 49 -15.80 2.85 6.13
CA GLN A 49 -16.32 3.35 7.40
C GLN A 49 -17.62 4.13 7.18
N ASP A 50 -18.51 4.10 8.18
CA ASP A 50 -19.76 4.87 8.15
C ASP A 50 -19.47 6.36 7.94
N GLY A 51 -20.11 6.97 6.93
CA GLY A 51 -19.95 8.38 6.59
C GLY A 51 -18.69 8.73 5.80
N TRP A 52 -17.78 7.80 5.54
CA TRP A 52 -16.53 8.10 4.83
C TRP A 52 -16.78 8.65 3.42
N LEU A 53 -17.67 8.03 2.65
CA LEU A 53 -17.95 8.46 1.28
C LEU A 53 -18.63 9.83 1.26
N GLU A 54 -19.60 10.04 2.15
CA GLU A 54 -20.30 11.31 2.32
C GLU A 54 -19.33 12.43 2.71
N GLU A 55 -18.44 12.17 3.68
CA GLU A 55 -17.42 13.13 4.11
C GLU A 55 -16.48 13.53 2.96
N LYS A 56 -15.96 12.56 2.19
CA LYS A 56 -15.05 12.88 1.07
C LYS A 56 -15.78 13.62 -0.05
N VAL A 57 -17.01 13.24 -0.37
CA VAL A 57 -17.84 13.93 -1.36
C VAL A 57 -18.13 15.36 -0.90
N ASP A 58 -18.44 15.55 0.38
CA ASP A 58 -18.70 16.87 0.96
C ASP A 58 -17.43 17.73 0.97
N LYS A 59 -16.28 17.17 1.33
CA LYS A 59 -15.00 17.86 1.28
C LYS A 59 -14.66 18.33 -0.14
N ILE A 60 -14.79 17.44 -1.13
CA ILE A 60 -14.61 17.79 -2.55
C ILE A 60 -15.59 18.88 -2.96
N TRP A 61 -16.86 18.74 -2.57
CA TRP A 61 -17.91 19.69 -2.89
C TRP A 61 -17.68 21.08 -2.30
N GLN A 62 -17.30 21.16 -1.02
CA GLN A 62 -16.99 22.42 -0.34
C GLN A 62 -15.73 23.07 -0.90
N ASN A 63 -14.69 22.28 -1.15
CA ASN A 63 -13.48 22.78 -1.79
C ASN A 63 -13.79 23.32 -3.19
N PHE A 64 -14.60 22.60 -3.98
CA PHE A 64 -15.06 23.04 -5.29
C PHE A 64 -15.89 24.33 -5.24
N LEU A 65 -16.86 24.44 -4.32
CA LEU A 65 -17.71 25.62 -4.17
C LEU A 65 -17.00 26.82 -3.53
N GLY A 66 -15.90 26.60 -2.82
CA GLY A 66 -15.22 27.59 -1.99
C GLY A 66 -14.47 28.69 -2.74
N GLN A 67 -14.78 28.97 -4.02
CA GLN A 67 -14.04 29.98 -4.82
C GLN A 67 -14.66 31.38 -4.83
N ASP A 68 -13.72 32.34 -4.86
CA ASP A 68 -13.81 33.69 -5.41
C ASP A 68 -14.14 34.87 -4.49
N GLY A 69 -13.32 35.03 -3.46
CA GLY A 69 -12.99 36.36 -2.92
C GLY A 69 -11.48 36.54 -2.74
N ASN A 70 -10.79 37.17 -3.71
CA ASN A 70 -9.44 37.74 -3.59
C ASN A 70 -8.31 36.84 -3.03
N ARG A 71 -8.14 35.63 -3.55
CA ARG A 71 -6.98 34.79 -3.19
C ARG A 71 -5.87 34.92 -4.23
N GLY A 72 -4.63 35.19 -3.77
CA GLY A 72 -3.44 35.27 -4.62
C GLY A 72 -3.11 33.93 -5.32
N GLU A 73 -2.16 33.92 -6.25
CA GLU A 73 -1.78 32.70 -7.00
C GLU A 73 -1.42 31.50 -6.11
N ASP A 74 -0.88 31.76 -4.91
CA ASP A 74 -0.49 30.74 -3.92
C ASP A 74 -1.66 30.21 -3.05
N ASP A 75 -2.84 30.84 -3.09
CA ASP A 75 -3.95 30.57 -2.15
C ASP A 75 -5.15 29.89 -2.84
N ARG A 76 -4.88 29.23 -3.97
CA ARG A 76 -5.88 28.49 -4.76
C ARG A 76 -6.07 27.06 -4.24
N ILE A 77 -7.28 26.52 -4.38
CA ILE A 77 -7.72 25.21 -3.82
C ILE A 77 -6.74 24.06 -4.06
N LYS A 78 -6.32 23.35 -3.02
CA LYS A 78 -5.44 22.19 -3.18
C LYS A 78 -6.16 21.03 -3.89
N PRO A 79 -5.54 20.37 -4.87
CA PRO A 79 -6.09 19.12 -5.39
C PRO A 79 -6.07 18.04 -4.31
N MET A 80 -6.91 17.03 -4.49
CA MET A 80 -7.02 15.90 -3.58
C MET A 80 -6.32 14.66 -4.15
N ALA A 81 -5.45 14.03 -3.38
CA ALA A 81 -4.82 12.77 -3.72
C ALA A 81 -5.37 11.63 -2.84
N LEU A 82 -5.93 10.60 -3.45
CA LEU A 82 -6.23 9.34 -2.77
C LEU A 82 -4.99 8.45 -2.85
N VAL A 83 -4.34 8.22 -1.71
CA VAL A 83 -3.08 7.46 -1.67
C VAL A 83 -3.27 6.18 -0.86
N ARG A 84 -2.79 5.06 -1.42
CA ARG A 84 -2.66 3.77 -0.73
C ARG A 84 -1.75 2.84 -1.52
N CYS A 85 -1.44 1.71 -0.88
CA CYS A 85 -0.71 0.60 -1.47
C CYS A 85 -1.31 0.11 -2.81
N SER A 86 -0.49 -0.61 -3.55
CA SER A 86 -0.91 -1.38 -4.71
C SER A 86 -2.11 -2.26 -4.39
N ARG A 87 -3.13 -2.19 -5.26
CA ARG A 87 -4.41 -2.91 -5.11
C ARG A 87 -5.17 -2.57 -3.80
N GLY A 88 -4.89 -1.41 -3.19
CA GLY A 88 -5.54 -0.91 -1.97
C GLY A 88 -6.94 -0.33 -2.12
N GLY A 89 -7.52 -0.39 -3.33
CA GLY A 89 -8.92 -0.01 -3.60
C GLY A 89 -9.12 1.41 -4.13
N LYS A 90 -8.06 2.09 -4.57
CA LYS A 90 -8.09 3.49 -5.08
C LYS A 90 -9.08 3.68 -6.22
N THR A 91 -8.96 2.84 -7.24
CA THR A 91 -9.83 2.84 -8.40
C THR A 91 -11.31 2.70 -8.05
N ARG A 92 -11.65 1.76 -7.14
CA ARG A 92 -13.03 1.60 -6.67
C ARG A 92 -13.50 2.83 -5.91
N ALA A 93 -12.69 3.37 -5.01
CA ALA A 93 -13.04 4.56 -4.25
C ALA A 93 -13.29 5.78 -5.14
N LEU A 94 -12.45 6.03 -6.15
CA LEU A 94 -12.65 7.12 -7.12
C LEU A 94 -13.98 6.97 -7.88
N LYS A 95 -14.30 5.76 -8.35
CA LYS A 95 -15.59 5.48 -9.00
C LYS A 95 -16.77 5.82 -8.08
N GLU A 96 -16.73 5.37 -6.83
CA GLU A 96 -17.78 5.63 -5.83
C GLU A 96 -17.95 7.12 -5.55
N ILE A 97 -16.83 7.86 -5.43
CA ILE A 97 -16.82 9.31 -5.28
C ILE A 97 -17.46 9.99 -6.50
N ALA A 98 -17.07 9.61 -7.72
CA ALA A 98 -17.65 10.17 -8.94
C ALA A 98 -19.18 9.97 -8.99
N TYR A 99 -19.65 8.76 -8.65
CA TYR A 99 -21.08 8.44 -8.60
C TYR A 99 -21.82 9.31 -7.57
N ALA A 100 -21.26 9.44 -6.37
CA ALA A 100 -21.86 10.22 -5.30
C ALA A 100 -21.86 11.73 -5.61
N LEU A 101 -20.79 12.26 -6.22
CA LEU A 101 -20.72 13.65 -6.70
C LEU A 101 -21.79 13.92 -7.76
N LYS A 102 -22.00 13.00 -8.72
CA LYS A 102 -23.02 13.15 -9.76
C LYS A 102 -24.43 13.18 -9.17
N LYS A 103 -24.71 12.30 -8.21
CA LYS A 103 -25.95 12.30 -7.44
C LYS A 103 -26.16 13.60 -6.67
N LYS A 104 -25.10 14.11 -6.02
CA LYS A 104 -25.12 15.36 -5.27
C LYS A 104 -25.36 16.56 -6.19
N ALA A 105 -24.67 16.65 -7.32
CA ALA A 105 -24.85 17.72 -8.30
C ALA A 105 -26.29 17.83 -8.81
N LYS A 106 -26.91 16.68 -9.11
CA LYS A 106 -28.32 16.62 -9.49
C LYS A 106 -29.25 17.09 -8.36
N LYS A 107 -28.98 16.70 -7.11
CA LYS A 107 -29.78 17.10 -5.94
C LYS A 107 -29.69 18.60 -5.66
N GLU A 108 -28.52 19.20 -5.81
CA GLU A 108 -28.25 20.63 -5.54
C GLU A 108 -28.57 21.54 -6.75
N GLY A 109 -29.18 21.00 -7.82
CA GLY A 109 -29.54 21.79 -9.01
C GLY A 109 -28.33 22.27 -9.83
N LYS A 110 -27.14 21.69 -9.64
CA LYS A 110 -25.91 21.98 -10.39
C LYS A 110 -25.80 21.10 -11.64
N GLY A 111 -26.84 21.12 -12.48
CA GLY A 111 -26.91 20.29 -13.69
C GLY A 111 -25.87 20.65 -14.76
N ASN A 112 -25.19 21.79 -14.65
CA ASN A 112 -24.10 22.22 -15.52
C ASN A 112 -22.70 21.78 -15.04
N LEU A 113 -22.59 21.16 -13.85
CA LEU A 113 -21.34 20.63 -13.34
C LEU A 113 -20.96 19.34 -14.06
N VAL A 114 -19.82 19.39 -14.74
CA VAL A 114 -19.25 18.25 -15.45
C VAL A 114 -18.38 17.43 -14.50
N ILE A 115 -18.61 16.12 -14.40
CA ILE A 115 -17.79 15.21 -13.59
C ILE A 115 -17.15 14.21 -14.54
N ILE A 116 -15.83 14.29 -14.68
CA ILE A 116 -15.06 13.46 -15.60
C ILE A 116 -14.24 12.47 -14.79
N SER A 117 -14.40 11.18 -15.06
CA SER A 117 -13.58 10.13 -14.46
C SER A 117 -12.80 9.43 -15.56
N ILE A 118 -11.47 9.43 -15.45
CA ILE A 118 -10.56 8.68 -16.33
C ILE A 118 -9.72 7.72 -15.47
N SER A 119 -9.32 6.59 -16.04
CA SER A 119 -8.44 5.62 -15.37
C SER A 119 -7.36 5.14 -16.31
N PHE A 120 -6.15 4.97 -15.78
CA PHE A 120 -5.01 4.33 -16.45
C PHE A 120 -4.77 2.90 -15.95
N ASN A 121 -5.81 2.23 -15.41
CA ASN A 121 -5.66 0.90 -14.81
C ASN A 121 -6.86 -0.04 -14.99
N ASP A 122 -8.09 0.48 -15.06
CA ASP A 122 -9.31 -0.35 -15.05
C ASP A 122 -9.57 -1.17 -16.32
N PHE A 123 -9.66 -0.50 -17.48
CA PHE A 123 -10.22 -1.10 -18.71
C PHE A 123 -9.19 -1.20 -19.84
N SER A 124 -8.14 -0.39 -19.82
CA SER A 124 -7.02 -0.48 -20.75
C SER A 124 -5.76 0.00 -20.03
N PRO A 125 -4.78 -0.88 -19.77
CA PRO A 125 -3.46 -0.45 -19.34
C PRO A 125 -2.91 0.59 -20.32
N PRO A 126 -2.14 1.59 -19.86
CA PRO A 126 -1.58 2.60 -20.75
C PRO A 126 -0.68 1.92 -21.76
N SER A 127 -1.01 2.12 -23.02
CA SER A 127 -0.21 1.67 -24.16
C SER A 127 1.13 2.41 -24.20
N ASN A 128 2.06 1.92 -25.03
CA ASN A 128 3.38 2.54 -25.15
C ASN A 128 3.34 3.99 -25.67
N TRP A 129 2.34 4.35 -26.48
CA TRP A 129 2.20 5.73 -26.96
C TRP A 129 1.65 6.64 -25.87
N GLU A 130 0.69 6.18 -25.05
CA GLU A 130 0.14 6.97 -23.94
C GLU A 130 1.20 7.31 -22.91
N LYS A 131 2.12 6.37 -22.69
CA LYS A 131 3.33 6.62 -21.91
C LYS A 131 4.15 7.74 -22.57
N LYS A 132 4.52 7.61 -23.84
CA LYS A 132 5.33 8.63 -24.54
C LYS A 132 4.66 10.02 -24.64
N HIS A 133 3.33 10.07 -24.70
CA HIS A 133 2.54 11.29 -24.91
C HIS A 133 1.45 11.42 -23.81
N PRO A 134 1.83 11.65 -22.55
CA PRO A 134 0.93 11.60 -21.40
C PRO A 134 -0.16 12.70 -21.44
N THR A 135 0.15 13.89 -21.96
CA THR A 135 -0.84 14.97 -22.14
C THR A 135 -1.94 14.54 -23.11
N GLU A 136 -1.54 14.01 -24.27
CA GLU A 136 -2.46 13.50 -25.29
C GLU A 136 -3.25 12.32 -24.75
N ALA A 137 -2.63 11.43 -23.97
CA ALA A 137 -3.29 10.31 -23.32
C ALA A 137 -4.42 10.76 -22.39
N ILE A 138 -4.18 11.77 -21.54
CA ILE A 138 -5.21 12.35 -20.68
C ILE A 138 -6.33 12.95 -21.53
N CYS A 139 -6.01 13.76 -22.54
CA CYS A 139 -7.01 14.39 -23.39
C CYS A 139 -7.87 13.34 -24.12
N HIS A 140 -7.22 12.31 -24.65
CA HIS A 140 -7.88 11.20 -25.33
C HIS A 140 -8.81 10.42 -24.39
N ARG A 141 -8.37 10.13 -23.16
CA ARG A 141 -9.22 9.47 -22.17
C ARG A 141 -10.36 10.35 -21.67
N ILE A 142 -10.17 11.68 -21.56
CA ILE A 142 -11.26 12.62 -21.24
C ILE A 142 -12.34 12.56 -22.32
N VAL A 143 -11.94 12.68 -23.58
CA VAL A 143 -12.86 12.56 -24.70
C VAL A 143 -13.56 11.21 -24.69
N PHE A 144 -12.79 10.13 -24.54
CA PHE A 144 -13.34 8.78 -24.55
C PHE A 144 -14.40 8.59 -23.46
N SER A 145 -14.08 8.99 -22.22
CA SER A 145 -15.02 8.96 -21.10
C SER A 145 -16.27 9.81 -21.36
N ALA A 146 -16.12 10.94 -22.05
CA ALA A 146 -17.25 11.79 -22.37
C ALA A 146 -18.18 11.18 -23.44
N MET A 147 -17.64 10.38 -24.36
CA MET A 147 -18.37 9.87 -25.51
C MET A 147 -18.99 8.49 -25.33
N HIS A 148 -18.47 7.66 -24.42
CA HIS A 148 -18.87 6.27 -24.31
C HIS A 148 -19.82 6.04 -23.14
N GLU A 149 -21.09 5.87 -23.45
CA GLU A 149 -22.13 5.52 -22.48
C GLU A 149 -22.05 4.03 -22.10
N GLY A 150 -21.51 3.73 -20.92
CA GLY A 150 -21.91 2.57 -20.14
C GLY A 150 -21.73 1.18 -20.77
N GLU A 151 -20.92 1.05 -21.83
CA GLU A 151 -20.69 -0.25 -22.49
C GLU A 151 -19.84 -1.18 -21.62
N GLU A 152 -20.17 -2.48 -21.62
CA GLU A 152 -19.44 -3.50 -20.86
C GLU A 152 -18.06 -3.87 -21.48
N ASN A 153 -17.75 -3.38 -22.69
CA ASN A 153 -16.54 -3.72 -23.47
C ASN A 153 -15.64 -2.51 -23.80
N LEU A 154 -15.45 -1.60 -22.84
CA LEU A 154 -14.68 -0.35 -23.04
C LEU A 154 -13.23 -0.57 -23.53
N SER A 155 -12.59 -1.71 -23.22
CA SER A 155 -11.20 -1.98 -23.63
C SER A 155 -11.03 -2.00 -25.15
N ASN A 156 -11.87 -2.77 -25.85
CA ASN A 156 -11.79 -2.92 -27.31
C ASN A 156 -12.22 -1.63 -28.01
N THR A 157 -13.16 -0.90 -27.40
CA THR A 157 -13.64 0.37 -27.92
C THR A 157 -12.59 1.47 -27.78
N PHE A 158 -11.80 1.47 -26.69
CA PHE A 158 -10.72 2.46 -26.51
C PHE A 158 -9.59 2.27 -27.52
N GLU A 159 -9.14 1.03 -27.76
CA GLU A 159 -8.07 0.76 -28.74
C GLU A 159 -8.45 1.13 -30.17
N THR A 160 -9.74 1.05 -30.49
CA THR A 160 -10.29 1.42 -31.80
C THR A 160 -10.80 2.86 -31.86
N PHE A 161 -10.67 3.60 -30.76
CA PHE A 161 -11.11 4.99 -30.67
C PHE A 161 -10.10 5.89 -31.40
N ASP A 162 -10.47 6.29 -32.61
CA ASP A 162 -9.61 7.04 -33.54
C ASP A 162 -9.81 8.56 -33.45
N LYS A 163 -10.25 9.08 -32.31
CA LYS A 163 -10.46 10.52 -32.13
C LYS A 163 -9.29 11.14 -31.39
N THR A 164 -8.44 11.83 -32.12
CA THR A 164 -7.41 12.69 -31.53
C THR A 164 -8.04 13.91 -30.88
N ALA A 165 -7.53 14.26 -29.69
CA ALA A 165 -7.95 15.43 -28.94
C ALA A 165 -6.71 16.17 -28.46
N SER A 166 -6.59 17.45 -28.83
CA SER A 166 -5.53 18.32 -28.31
C SER A 166 -5.91 18.89 -26.94
N ASP A 167 -4.91 19.32 -26.19
CA ASP A 167 -5.09 20.01 -24.90
C ASP A 167 -5.92 21.28 -25.05
N GLU A 168 -5.69 22.06 -26.10
CA GLU A 168 -6.45 23.27 -26.42
C GLU A 168 -7.93 22.97 -26.67
N THR A 169 -8.25 21.91 -27.42
CA THR A 169 -9.63 21.52 -27.70
C THR A 169 -10.33 21.09 -26.42
N ILE A 170 -9.68 20.28 -25.58
CA ILE A 170 -10.25 19.89 -24.29
C ILE A 170 -10.48 21.11 -23.40
N LEU A 171 -9.49 21.97 -23.23
CA LEU A 171 -9.61 23.17 -22.39
C LEU A 171 -10.70 24.11 -22.88
N LYS A 172 -10.82 24.35 -24.20
CA LYS A 172 -11.90 25.17 -24.79
C LYS A 172 -13.27 24.53 -24.56
N SER A 173 -13.40 23.22 -24.79
CA SER A 173 -14.67 22.50 -24.67
C SER A 173 -15.24 22.53 -23.25
N ILE A 174 -14.37 22.62 -22.25
CA ILE A 174 -14.77 22.71 -20.85
C ILE A 174 -14.74 24.14 -20.32
N GLU A 175 -14.05 25.10 -20.95
CA GLU A 175 -13.66 26.44 -20.44
C GLU A 175 -14.74 27.14 -19.62
N ASN A 176 -15.98 27.15 -20.14
CA ASN A 176 -17.11 27.88 -19.56
C ASN A 176 -18.04 27.02 -18.68
N ARG A 177 -17.57 25.84 -18.23
CA ARG A 177 -18.36 24.90 -17.45
C ARG A 177 -17.65 24.51 -16.15
N PRO A 178 -18.34 24.52 -15.00
CA PRO A 178 -17.79 23.96 -13.77
C PRO A 178 -17.40 22.49 -13.97
N CYS A 179 -16.24 22.07 -13.48
CA CYS A 179 -15.76 20.70 -13.70
C CYS A 179 -14.96 20.11 -12.54
N ILE A 180 -15.24 18.86 -12.22
CA ILE A 180 -14.42 18.02 -11.35
C ILE A 180 -13.80 16.91 -12.21
N LEU A 181 -12.46 16.85 -12.23
CA LEU A 181 -11.71 15.80 -12.93
C LEU A 181 -11.16 14.79 -11.91
N LEU A 182 -11.49 13.53 -12.10
CA LEU A 182 -11.01 12.39 -11.33
C LEU A 182 -10.07 11.56 -12.21
N VAL A 183 -8.81 11.41 -11.79
CA VAL A 183 -7.75 10.70 -12.54
C VAL A 183 -7.24 9.51 -11.72
N ASP A 184 -7.53 8.29 -12.16
CA ASP A 184 -7.03 7.08 -11.50
C ASP A 184 -5.67 6.63 -12.04
N GLU A 185 -4.74 6.37 -11.12
CA GLU A 185 -3.33 5.97 -11.33
C GLU A 185 -2.54 6.96 -12.19
N ILE A 186 -2.53 8.23 -11.81
CA ILE A 186 -1.80 9.27 -12.55
C ILE A 186 -0.30 8.95 -12.67
N ASN A 187 0.26 8.26 -11.68
CA ASN A 187 1.66 7.84 -11.66
C ASN A 187 2.01 6.83 -12.76
N ASN A 188 1.03 6.19 -13.40
CA ASN A 188 1.29 5.35 -14.57
C ASN A 188 1.79 6.17 -15.78
N LEU A 189 1.53 7.49 -15.77
CA LEU A 189 2.11 8.44 -16.72
C LEU A 189 3.49 8.95 -16.25
N GLU A 190 3.79 8.85 -14.96
CA GLU A 190 4.99 9.38 -14.30
C GLU A 190 6.21 8.46 -14.30
N MET A 191 6.18 7.26 -14.91
CA MET A 191 7.43 6.52 -15.20
C MET A 191 8.42 7.31 -16.09
N ILE A 192 8.05 8.53 -16.43
CA ILE A 192 8.64 9.49 -17.34
C ILE A 192 8.81 10.85 -16.62
N ALA A 193 8.89 10.90 -15.28
CA ALA A 193 9.13 12.13 -14.50
C ALA A 193 10.51 12.81 -14.75
N LYS A 194 11.15 12.56 -15.90
CA LYS A 194 12.40 13.16 -16.37
C LYS A 194 12.40 13.48 -17.87
N THR A 195 11.26 13.41 -18.56
CA THR A 195 11.17 13.85 -19.96
C THR A 195 10.35 15.13 -20.08
N CYS A 196 10.53 15.84 -21.19
CA CYS A 196 9.81 17.08 -21.45
C CYS A 196 8.28 16.87 -21.54
N GLU A 197 7.82 15.67 -21.89
CA GLU A 197 6.41 15.35 -22.04
C GLU A 197 5.67 15.22 -20.69
N ALA A 198 6.32 14.71 -19.64
CA ALA A 198 5.73 14.70 -18.30
C ALA A 198 5.51 16.12 -17.75
N VAL A 199 6.46 17.03 -18.00
CA VAL A 199 6.33 18.46 -17.67
C VAL A 199 5.14 19.08 -18.41
N GLN A 200 4.92 18.74 -19.68
CA GLN A 200 3.77 19.22 -20.44
C GLN A 200 2.43 18.74 -19.85
N CYS A 201 2.35 17.47 -19.45
CA CYS A 201 1.16 16.90 -18.82
C CYS A 201 0.85 17.60 -17.50
N ALA A 202 1.88 17.82 -16.71
CA ALA A 202 1.82 18.53 -15.45
C ALA A 202 1.36 19.99 -15.64
N GLU A 203 1.89 20.69 -16.66
CA GLU A 203 1.44 22.03 -17.06
C GLU A 203 -0.01 22.03 -17.58
N PHE A 204 -0.45 21.00 -18.30
CA PHE A 204 -1.85 20.85 -18.70
C PHE A 204 -2.78 20.74 -17.48
N LEU A 205 -2.47 19.85 -16.53
CA LEU A 205 -3.29 19.70 -15.31
C LEU A 205 -3.28 20.96 -14.46
N LYS A 206 -2.15 21.67 -14.41
CA LYS A 206 -2.04 22.99 -13.78
C LYS A 206 -2.91 24.04 -14.47
N LYS A 207 -2.92 24.09 -15.81
CA LYS A 207 -3.83 24.95 -16.60
C LYS A 207 -5.29 24.59 -16.30
N PHE A 208 -5.62 23.31 -16.22
CA PHE A 208 -6.96 22.84 -15.86
C PHE A 208 -7.38 23.38 -14.48
N VAL A 209 -6.59 23.18 -13.43
CA VAL A 209 -6.91 23.68 -12.08
C VAL A 209 -6.65 25.19 -11.89
N LYS A 210 -6.31 25.91 -12.97
CA LYS A 210 -6.08 27.37 -12.95
C LYS A 210 -7.41 28.13 -12.99
N PHE A 211 -8.43 27.59 -13.64
CA PHE A 211 -9.71 28.27 -13.76
C PHE A 211 -10.53 28.18 -12.48
N ALA A 212 -11.39 29.17 -12.26
CA ALA A 212 -12.44 29.08 -11.26
C ALA A 212 -13.37 27.91 -11.61
N ASP A 213 -14.03 27.35 -10.60
CA ASP A 213 -14.93 26.19 -10.72
C ASP A 213 -14.25 24.93 -11.27
N ARG A 214 -12.98 24.69 -10.91
CA ARG A 214 -12.24 23.48 -11.25
C ARG A 214 -11.68 22.79 -10.03
N PHE A 215 -11.85 21.48 -9.97
CA PHE A 215 -11.23 20.66 -8.93
C PHE A 215 -10.65 19.39 -9.51
N LEU A 216 -9.49 18.99 -8.99
CA LEU A 216 -8.77 17.79 -9.40
C LEU A 216 -8.71 16.82 -8.21
N VAL A 217 -9.18 15.60 -8.44
CA VAL A 217 -8.99 14.44 -7.58
C VAL A 217 -8.15 13.44 -8.37
N PHE A 218 -7.11 12.87 -7.76
CA PHE A 218 -6.34 11.82 -8.42
C PHE A 218 -5.97 10.71 -7.45
N SER A 219 -5.66 9.52 -7.97
CA SER A 219 -5.04 8.46 -7.20
C SER A 219 -3.61 8.24 -7.65
N SER A 220 -2.75 7.86 -6.70
CA SER A 220 -1.36 7.49 -6.97
C SER A 220 -0.90 6.38 -6.03
N HIS A 221 -0.03 5.50 -6.52
CA HIS A 221 0.74 4.59 -5.68
C HIS A 221 1.99 5.24 -5.06
N PHE A 222 2.41 6.39 -5.59
CA PHE A 222 3.53 7.15 -5.05
C PHE A 222 3.04 8.06 -3.92
N PHE A 223 3.84 8.19 -2.88
CA PHE A 223 3.61 9.14 -1.80
C PHE A 223 4.79 10.09 -1.67
N SER A 224 4.48 11.38 -1.54
CA SER A 224 5.45 12.38 -1.13
C SER A 224 5.11 12.96 0.25
N PRO A 225 6.05 12.93 1.21
CA PRO A 225 5.89 13.57 2.53
C PRO A 225 5.72 15.07 2.45
N ALA A 226 6.31 15.70 1.43
CA ALA A 226 6.27 17.15 1.28
C ALA A 226 4.87 17.64 0.91
N LYS A 227 3.95 16.73 0.52
CA LYS A 227 2.56 17.02 0.13
C LYS A 227 2.48 18.17 -0.88
N LYS A 228 3.50 18.33 -1.74
CA LYS A 228 3.49 19.34 -2.80
C LYS A 228 3.05 18.71 -4.09
N LEU A 229 2.35 19.50 -4.89
CA LEU A 229 1.92 19.07 -6.21
C LEU A 229 3.11 18.71 -7.10
N ALA A 230 4.23 19.43 -6.92
CA ALA A 230 5.52 19.17 -7.57
C ALA A 230 6.03 17.73 -7.40
N ASP A 231 5.65 17.06 -6.31
CA ASP A 231 6.13 15.72 -6.02
C ASP A 231 5.27 14.62 -6.65
N TYR A 232 4.08 14.99 -7.13
CA TYR A 232 3.13 14.11 -7.83
C TYR A 232 3.02 14.44 -9.33
N MET A 233 3.64 15.54 -9.74
CA MET A 233 3.63 16.10 -11.08
C MET A 233 4.84 17.01 -11.15
N ASP A 234 5.83 16.69 -12.01
CA ASP A 234 7.08 17.47 -12.19
C ASP A 234 6.80 18.92 -12.59
N THR A 235 6.50 19.77 -11.60
CA THR A 235 6.08 21.16 -11.75
C THR A 235 6.84 22.04 -10.77
N PRO A 236 7.08 23.32 -11.11
CA PRO A 236 7.58 24.30 -10.14
C PRO A 236 6.50 24.74 -9.13
N SER A 237 5.37 24.05 -9.03
CA SER A 237 4.24 24.43 -8.19
C SER A 237 4.57 24.27 -6.72
N LYS A 238 4.39 25.34 -5.93
CA LYS A 238 4.46 25.29 -4.46
C LYS A 238 3.14 24.86 -3.82
N ARG A 239 2.10 24.61 -4.62
CA ARG A 239 0.76 24.27 -4.14
C ARG A 239 0.80 22.95 -3.36
N GLY A 240 0.14 22.93 -2.21
CA GLY A 240 -0.04 21.70 -1.46
C GLY A 240 -1.04 20.75 -2.12
N VAL A 241 -1.06 19.50 -1.67
CA VAL A 241 -2.02 18.46 -2.02
C VAL A 241 -2.70 18.00 -0.74
N ASP A 242 -4.02 17.88 -0.77
CA ASP A 242 -4.79 17.27 0.31
C ASP A 242 -4.73 15.75 0.11
N VAL A 243 -3.94 15.07 0.94
CA VAL A 243 -3.78 13.62 0.88
C VAL A 243 -4.85 12.97 1.76
N GLU A 244 -5.67 12.12 1.17
CA GLU A 244 -6.73 11.39 1.87
C GLU A 244 -6.41 9.91 1.96
N GLU A 245 -6.65 9.36 3.15
CA GLU A 245 -6.61 7.93 3.39
C GLU A 245 -7.82 7.23 2.76
N LEU A 246 -7.55 6.06 2.18
CA LEU A 246 -8.61 5.15 1.75
C LEU A 246 -9.26 4.44 2.94
N PRO A 247 -10.52 3.99 2.79
CA PRO A 247 -11.27 3.44 3.90
C PRO A 247 -10.68 2.10 4.38
N ILE A 248 -10.77 1.83 5.68
CA ILE A 248 -10.51 0.51 6.28
C ILE A 248 -11.82 -0.13 6.72
N ILE A 249 -11.83 -1.45 6.86
CA ILE A 249 -13.00 -2.13 7.44
C ILE A 249 -13.11 -1.80 8.95
N GLN A 250 -14.33 -1.54 9.42
CA GLN A 250 -14.60 -1.35 10.86
C GLN A 250 -15.04 -2.65 11.55
N SER A 251 -15.55 -3.61 10.77
CA SER A 251 -16.09 -4.85 11.29
C SER A 251 -15.74 -6.02 10.38
N VAL A 252 -15.08 -7.02 10.96
CA VAL A 252 -14.82 -8.32 10.32
C VAL A 252 -16.13 -8.99 9.92
N ALA A 253 -17.17 -8.91 10.76
CA ALA A 253 -18.47 -9.52 10.48
C ALA A 253 -19.17 -8.88 9.27
N ILE A 254 -19.06 -7.55 9.10
CA ILE A 254 -19.58 -6.88 7.91
C ILE A 254 -18.77 -7.31 6.68
N ALA A 255 -17.44 -7.31 6.76
CA ALA A 255 -16.58 -7.74 5.67
C ALA A 255 -16.83 -9.20 5.23
N GLN A 256 -17.05 -10.11 6.18
CA GLN A 256 -17.43 -11.50 5.94
C GLN A 256 -18.69 -11.60 5.08
N ARG A 257 -19.74 -10.85 5.44
CA ARG A 257 -21.01 -10.84 4.70
C ARG A 257 -20.84 -10.21 3.32
N THR A 258 -20.23 -9.03 3.25
CA THR A 258 -20.08 -8.26 1.99
C THR A 258 -19.24 -9.00 0.96
N PHE A 259 -18.18 -9.68 1.38
CA PHE A 259 -17.29 -10.42 0.47
C PHE A 259 -17.57 -11.91 0.38
N ASN A 260 -18.62 -12.40 1.07
CA ASN A 260 -18.91 -13.83 1.26
C ASN A 260 -17.67 -14.62 1.72
N PHE A 261 -16.94 -14.05 2.69
CA PHE A 261 -15.66 -14.55 3.16
C PHE A 261 -15.73 -15.04 4.62
N TRP A 262 -16.51 -16.09 4.88
CA TRP A 262 -16.77 -16.58 6.25
C TRP A 262 -15.54 -17.07 7.03
N ALA A 263 -14.46 -17.44 6.33
CA ALA A 263 -13.20 -17.81 6.96
C ALA A 263 -12.32 -16.61 7.33
N LEU A 264 -12.79 -15.37 7.14
CA LEU A 264 -12.06 -14.17 7.55
C LEU A 264 -12.03 -14.05 9.08
N THR A 265 -10.85 -14.10 9.66
CA THR A 265 -10.61 -13.81 11.08
C THR A 265 -10.13 -12.37 11.26
N ALA A 266 -10.13 -11.86 12.50
CA ALA A 266 -9.56 -10.55 12.81
C ALA A 266 -8.06 -10.47 12.47
N ARG A 267 -7.32 -11.56 12.66
CA ARG A 267 -5.89 -11.64 12.32
C ARG A 267 -5.64 -11.54 10.84
N LYS A 268 -6.41 -12.29 10.05
CA LYS A 268 -6.34 -12.19 8.60
C LYS A 268 -6.73 -10.80 8.10
N ALA A 269 -7.68 -10.15 8.77
CA ALA A 269 -8.03 -8.77 8.49
C ALA A 269 -6.85 -7.80 8.73
N VAL A 270 -6.21 -7.88 9.89
CA VAL A 270 -5.02 -7.08 10.24
C VAL A 270 -3.83 -7.40 9.33
N PHE A 271 -3.64 -8.67 8.97
CA PHE A 271 -2.59 -9.11 8.05
C PHE A 271 -2.72 -8.46 6.66
N CYS A 272 -3.95 -8.21 6.22
CA CYS A 272 -4.26 -7.46 5.00
C CYS A 272 -4.41 -5.94 5.24
N GLY A 273 -3.95 -5.41 6.38
CA GLY A 273 -3.99 -3.99 6.70
C GLY A 273 -5.40 -3.40 6.80
N LEU A 274 -6.41 -4.25 7.08
CA LEU A 274 -7.83 -3.88 7.11
C LEU A 274 -8.34 -3.28 5.79
N ALA A 275 -7.59 -3.41 4.69
CA ALA A 275 -7.93 -2.82 3.40
C ALA A 275 -9.02 -3.64 2.69
N PRO A 276 -10.21 -3.07 2.41
CA PRO A 276 -11.35 -3.81 1.84
C PRO A 276 -11.00 -4.57 0.55
N SER A 277 -10.22 -3.96 -0.33
CA SER A 277 -9.80 -4.57 -1.60
C SER A 277 -8.87 -5.76 -1.43
N LEU A 278 -7.92 -5.70 -0.48
CA LEU A 278 -7.02 -6.82 -0.20
C LEU A 278 -7.79 -7.99 0.43
N LEU A 279 -8.79 -7.71 1.26
CA LEU A 279 -9.68 -8.73 1.83
C LEU A 279 -10.56 -9.39 0.77
N TYR A 280 -11.09 -8.60 -0.17
CA TYR A 280 -11.81 -9.13 -1.31
C TYR A 280 -10.92 -10.03 -2.18
N LEU A 281 -9.68 -9.62 -2.45
CA LEU A 281 -8.72 -10.45 -3.20
C LEU A 281 -8.35 -11.73 -2.42
N ALA A 282 -8.17 -11.62 -1.10
CA ALA A 282 -7.92 -12.77 -0.23
C ALA A 282 -9.10 -13.76 -0.22
N SER A 283 -10.35 -13.28 -0.26
CA SER A 283 -11.54 -14.15 -0.31
C SER A 283 -11.60 -14.97 -1.59
N LYS A 284 -11.05 -14.45 -2.68
CA LYS A 284 -10.89 -15.16 -3.96
C LYS A 284 -9.65 -16.07 -4.00
N LYS A 285 -8.96 -16.25 -2.87
CA LYS A 285 -7.66 -16.95 -2.76
C LYS A 285 -6.58 -16.37 -3.69
N ASN A 286 -6.75 -15.11 -4.08
CA ASN A 286 -5.88 -14.39 -5.00
C ASN A 286 -5.23 -13.23 -4.28
N ILE A 287 -4.59 -13.47 -3.12
CA ILE A 287 -3.74 -12.43 -2.54
C ILE A 287 -2.68 -12.11 -3.61
N PRO A 288 -2.59 -10.84 -4.03
CA PRO A 288 -1.62 -10.39 -5.01
C PRO A 288 -0.24 -10.99 -4.79
N ASN A 289 0.27 -11.71 -5.79
CA ASN A 289 1.70 -11.73 -5.96
C ASN A 289 2.11 -10.31 -6.37
N LEU A 290 3.10 -9.78 -5.66
CA LEU A 290 3.83 -8.60 -6.10
C LEU A 290 4.41 -8.90 -7.48
N LYS A 291 4.37 -7.91 -8.37
CA LYS A 291 5.02 -8.04 -9.68
C LYS A 291 6.52 -8.23 -9.42
N GLU A 292 7.18 -9.08 -10.20
CA GLU A 292 8.64 -9.26 -10.07
C GLU A 292 9.36 -7.91 -10.18
N GLU A 293 8.90 -7.06 -11.12
CA GLU A 293 9.35 -5.67 -11.31
C GLU A 293 9.30 -4.80 -10.04
N GLU A 294 8.29 -4.98 -9.17
CA GLU A 294 8.17 -4.21 -7.91
C GLU A 294 9.27 -4.60 -6.91
N LEU A 295 9.84 -5.81 -7.05
CA LEU A 295 10.83 -6.41 -6.16
C LEU A 295 12.23 -6.51 -6.78
N ASP A 296 12.43 -6.09 -8.03
CA ASP A 296 13.73 -6.17 -8.70
C ASP A 296 14.83 -5.41 -7.94
N CYS A 297 14.46 -4.31 -7.27
CA CYS A 297 15.37 -3.55 -6.41
C CYS A 297 16.03 -4.39 -5.32
N VAL A 298 15.36 -5.45 -4.84
CA VAL A 298 15.81 -6.33 -3.76
C VAL A 298 17.08 -7.10 -4.14
N GLN A 299 17.36 -7.30 -5.41
CA GLN A 299 18.57 -8.03 -5.84
C GLN A 299 19.86 -7.26 -5.59
N SER A 300 19.76 -5.95 -5.37
CA SER A 300 20.91 -5.04 -5.31
C SER A 300 21.25 -4.53 -3.90
N VAL A 301 20.45 -4.87 -2.89
CA VAL A 301 20.56 -4.26 -1.56
C VAL A 301 21.74 -4.78 -0.72
N SER A 302 22.20 -3.91 0.19
CA SER A 302 23.12 -4.27 1.27
C SER A 302 22.37 -4.52 2.59
N ASP A 303 23.06 -5.13 3.56
CA ASP A 303 22.56 -5.26 4.95
C ASP A 303 22.10 -3.90 5.51
N GLU A 304 22.83 -2.81 5.23
CA GLU A 304 22.49 -1.47 5.74
C GLU A 304 21.18 -0.95 5.15
N ASN A 305 20.94 -1.16 3.84
CA ASN A 305 19.67 -0.77 3.22
C ASN A 305 18.51 -1.52 3.86
N VAL A 306 18.67 -2.82 4.11
CA VAL A 306 17.64 -3.64 4.75
C VAL A 306 17.42 -3.17 6.18
N ARG A 307 18.47 -2.96 6.98
CA ARG A 307 18.33 -2.47 8.37
C ARG A 307 17.63 -1.11 8.43
N SER A 308 17.96 -0.18 7.53
CA SER A 308 17.26 1.09 7.41
C SER A 308 15.76 0.91 7.11
N LEU A 309 15.42 -0.01 6.20
CA LEU A 309 14.03 -0.35 5.91
C LEU A 309 13.30 -0.93 7.14
N LEU A 310 13.91 -1.86 7.87
CA LEU A 310 13.29 -2.47 9.05
C LEU A 310 13.04 -1.43 10.15
N ARG A 311 13.91 -0.42 10.27
CA ARG A 311 13.69 0.74 11.15
C ARG A 311 12.46 1.55 10.73
N ASN A 312 12.28 1.77 9.43
CA ASN A 312 11.11 2.46 8.89
C ASN A 312 9.79 1.74 9.19
N PHE A 313 9.79 0.42 9.43
CA PHE A 313 8.57 -0.30 9.83
C PHE A 313 7.94 0.22 11.13
N PHE A 314 8.75 0.80 12.03
CA PHE A 314 8.28 1.36 13.30
C PHE A 314 8.13 2.86 13.27
N THR A 315 9.11 3.57 12.68
CA THR A 315 9.08 5.03 12.69
C THR A 315 8.06 5.57 11.70
N GLY A 316 7.80 4.85 10.60
CA GLY A 316 7.00 5.34 9.47
C GLY A 316 7.56 6.61 8.82
N VAL A 317 8.80 6.99 9.15
CA VAL A 317 9.47 8.20 8.66
C VAL A 317 10.18 7.89 7.34
N GLN A 318 9.84 8.62 6.28
CA GLN A 318 10.46 8.44 4.95
C GLN A 318 11.89 8.97 4.88
N GLU A 319 12.28 9.90 5.76
CA GLU A 319 13.66 10.39 5.82
C GLU A 319 14.62 9.23 6.12
N GLY A 320 15.62 9.04 5.25
CA GLY A 320 16.57 7.91 5.35
C GLY A 320 16.09 6.61 4.71
N PHE A 321 14.90 6.60 4.08
CA PHE A 321 14.47 5.48 3.26
C PHE A 321 15.41 5.30 2.06
N PRO A 322 16.00 4.11 1.84
CA PRO A 322 16.94 3.91 0.74
C PRO A 322 16.30 4.19 -0.62
N GLU A 323 16.91 5.06 -1.43
CA GLU A 323 16.40 5.39 -2.78
C GLU A 323 16.30 4.15 -3.66
N GLU A 324 17.22 3.20 -3.48
CA GLU A 324 17.25 1.92 -4.20
C GLU A 324 15.98 1.11 -3.95
N LEU A 325 15.32 1.29 -2.80
CA LEU A 325 14.11 0.58 -2.40
C LEU A 325 12.82 1.35 -2.71
N SER A 326 12.91 2.50 -3.38
CA SER A 326 11.77 3.40 -3.63
C SER A 326 10.59 2.72 -4.32
N SER A 327 10.81 1.69 -5.15
CA SER A 327 9.73 0.92 -5.78
C SER A 327 8.80 0.23 -4.77
N ILE A 328 9.32 -0.14 -3.60
CA ILE A 328 8.58 -0.79 -2.52
C ILE A 328 7.61 0.18 -1.83
N LEU A 329 7.81 1.50 -1.93
CA LEU A 329 6.89 2.52 -1.38
C LEU A 329 5.47 2.35 -1.92
N SER A 330 5.34 1.85 -3.16
CA SER A 330 4.05 1.51 -3.76
C SER A 330 3.24 0.46 -2.99
N LEU A 331 3.86 -0.29 -2.08
CA LEU A 331 3.23 -1.34 -1.28
C LEU A 331 2.76 -0.86 0.10
N MET A 332 3.00 0.39 0.42
CA MET A 332 2.72 0.97 1.73
C MET A 332 1.44 1.79 1.68
N SER A 333 0.77 1.93 2.82
CA SER A 333 -0.26 2.94 3.00
C SER A 333 0.36 4.17 3.63
N VAL A 334 -0.19 5.36 3.39
CA VAL A 334 0.28 6.56 4.05
C VAL A 334 -0.87 7.28 4.69
N GLY A 335 -0.64 7.71 5.93
CA GLY A 335 -1.63 8.39 6.71
C GLY A 335 -1.81 9.86 6.36
N GLU A 336 -2.90 10.46 6.86
CA GLU A 336 -3.11 11.91 6.80
C GLU A 336 -2.01 12.68 7.55
N ASP A 337 -1.41 12.05 8.56
CA ASP A 337 -0.23 12.50 9.31
C ASP A 337 1.08 12.44 8.49
N GLY A 338 1.05 11.83 7.31
CA GLY A 338 2.24 11.58 6.49
C GLY A 338 3.08 10.39 6.97
N VAL A 339 2.58 9.60 7.92
CA VAL A 339 3.27 8.43 8.45
C VAL A 339 3.05 7.24 7.51
N ILE A 340 4.15 6.60 7.11
CA ILE A 340 4.13 5.38 6.32
C ILE A 340 3.64 4.21 7.20
N ARG A 341 2.64 3.48 6.71
CA ARG A 341 2.05 2.31 7.36
C ARG A 341 2.23 1.08 6.49
N TRP A 342 2.96 0.12 7.02
CA TRP A 342 3.22 -1.14 6.33
C TRP A 342 2.07 -2.13 6.45
N ILE A 343 1.79 -2.84 5.36
CA ILE A 343 0.78 -3.90 5.33
C ILE A 343 1.49 -5.24 5.50
N PRO A 344 1.20 -6.03 6.55
CA PRO A 344 1.92 -7.26 6.87
C PRO A 344 2.03 -8.24 5.69
N CYS A 345 0.96 -8.44 4.91
CA CYS A 345 1.01 -9.36 3.79
C CYS A 345 2.03 -8.96 2.70
N PHE A 346 2.29 -7.66 2.53
CA PHE A 346 3.34 -7.18 1.63
C PHE A 346 4.71 -7.17 2.28
N MET A 347 4.80 -6.83 3.58
CA MET A 347 6.04 -6.95 4.34
C MET A 347 6.63 -8.36 4.21
N VAL A 348 5.82 -9.40 4.42
CA VAL A 348 6.26 -10.79 4.30
C VAL A 348 6.89 -11.08 2.94
N LYS A 349 6.28 -10.60 1.84
CA LYS A 349 6.80 -10.83 0.49
C LYS A 349 8.15 -10.15 0.28
N VAL A 350 8.30 -8.93 0.78
CA VAL A 350 9.56 -8.17 0.74
C VAL A 350 10.63 -8.87 1.57
N LEU A 351 10.31 -9.28 2.80
CA LEU A 351 11.25 -9.96 3.71
C LEU A 351 11.69 -11.33 3.17
N VAL A 352 10.78 -12.10 2.55
CA VAL A 352 11.13 -13.36 1.85
C VAL A 352 12.16 -13.07 0.77
N LYS A 353 11.94 -12.05 -0.08
CA LYS A 353 12.91 -11.70 -1.13
C LYS A 353 14.25 -11.25 -0.59
N PHE A 354 14.29 -10.48 0.50
CA PHE A 354 15.55 -10.17 1.16
C PHE A 354 16.24 -11.43 1.68
N SER A 355 15.52 -12.36 2.31
CA SER A 355 16.09 -13.61 2.82
C SER A 355 16.66 -14.54 1.74
N GLU A 356 16.17 -14.41 0.51
CA GLU A 356 16.64 -15.13 -0.69
C GLU A 356 17.82 -14.40 -1.38
N CYS A 357 18.11 -13.16 -0.99
CA CYS A 357 19.17 -12.36 -1.60
C CYS A 357 20.56 -12.86 -1.15
N GLY A 358 21.31 -13.43 -2.10
CA GLY A 358 22.65 -13.97 -1.84
C GLY A 358 23.72 -12.94 -1.47
N ARG A 359 23.39 -11.64 -1.38
CA ARG A 359 24.31 -10.56 -0.97
C ARG A 359 24.25 -10.24 0.52
N LEU A 360 23.15 -10.60 1.19
CA LEU A 360 22.99 -10.32 2.61
C LEU A 360 23.80 -11.29 3.46
N SER A 361 24.15 -10.86 4.67
CA SER A 361 24.80 -11.75 5.63
C SER A 361 23.88 -12.92 6.01
N ASN A 362 24.47 -14.10 6.24
CA ASN A 362 23.70 -15.31 6.59
C ASN A 362 22.83 -15.11 7.83
N SER A 363 23.30 -14.38 8.85
CA SER A 363 22.54 -14.07 10.06
C SER A 363 21.31 -13.22 9.73
N LEU A 364 21.46 -12.15 8.96
CA LEU A 364 20.34 -11.31 8.54
C LEU A 364 19.34 -12.11 7.70
N SER A 365 19.80 -12.85 6.69
CA SER A 365 18.94 -13.68 5.84
C SER A 365 18.18 -14.75 6.63
N SER A 366 18.82 -15.38 7.62
CA SER A 366 18.16 -16.37 8.48
C SER A 366 17.08 -15.71 9.35
N ALA A 367 17.42 -14.62 10.05
CA ALA A 367 16.46 -13.92 10.89
C ALA A 367 15.25 -13.38 10.10
N LEU A 368 15.46 -12.88 8.87
CA LEU A 368 14.38 -12.47 7.98
C LEU A 368 13.45 -13.63 7.61
N ARG A 369 14.01 -14.82 7.35
CA ARG A 369 13.23 -16.03 7.10
C ARG A 369 12.41 -16.42 8.32
N ASP A 370 12.99 -16.36 9.51
CA ASP A 370 12.29 -16.66 10.75
C ASP A 370 11.12 -15.69 11.00
N ILE A 371 11.34 -14.39 10.77
CA ILE A 371 10.27 -13.38 10.84
C ILE A 371 9.13 -13.72 9.87
N THR A 372 9.43 -14.17 8.65
CA THR A 372 8.39 -14.56 7.69
C THR A 372 7.60 -15.80 8.14
N GLY A 373 8.27 -16.75 8.82
CA GLY A 373 7.62 -17.88 9.49
C GLY A 373 6.66 -17.41 10.58
N LEU A 374 7.10 -16.50 11.44
CA LEU A 374 6.27 -15.94 12.51
C LEU A 374 5.05 -15.17 11.97
N PHE A 375 5.16 -14.45 10.85
CA PHE A 375 3.98 -13.84 10.22
C PHE A 375 2.97 -14.88 9.72
N THR A 376 3.45 -16.05 9.28
CA THR A 376 2.57 -17.16 8.89
C THR A 376 1.87 -17.74 10.11
N ASP A 377 2.58 -17.87 11.24
CA ASP A 377 2.01 -18.30 12.50
C ASP A 377 0.97 -17.29 13.00
N PHE A 378 1.25 -15.99 12.91
CA PHE A 378 0.30 -14.92 13.22
C PHE A 378 -0.99 -15.01 12.39
N GLU A 379 -0.89 -15.20 11.07
CA GLU A 379 -2.07 -15.30 10.19
C GLU A 379 -2.92 -16.53 10.51
N ARG A 380 -2.29 -17.63 10.92
CA ARG A 380 -2.91 -18.95 11.13
C ARG A 380 -3.30 -19.23 12.58
N ALA A 381 -2.86 -18.39 13.52
CA ALA A 381 -3.15 -18.53 14.93
C ALA A 381 -4.65 -18.63 15.19
N LYS A 382 -5.01 -19.46 16.17
CA LYS A 382 -6.42 -19.65 16.54
C LYS A 382 -6.95 -18.38 17.21
N ASP A 383 -8.24 -18.13 17.01
CA ASP A 383 -8.90 -17.06 17.75
C ASP A 383 -8.79 -17.32 19.26
N ALA A 384 -8.47 -16.27 20.02
CA ALA A 384 -8.29 -16.29 21.47
C ALA A 384 -7.16 -17.18 22.05
N SER A 385 -6.22 -17.72 21.24
CA SER A 385 -5.11 -18.54 21.77
C SER A 385 -3.95 -17.76 22.40
N GLY A 386 -3.87 -16.43 22.22
CA GLY A 386 -2.69 -15.64 22.60
C GLY A 386 -1.50 -15.78 21.64
N GLU A 387 -1.38 -16.91 20.94
CA GLU A 387 -0.29 -17.21 19.99
C GLU A 387 -0.09 -16.10 18.94
N ALA A 388 -1.18 -15.52 18.44
CA ALA A 388 -1.10 -14.40 17.49
C ALA A 388 -0.39 -13.18 18.10
N TRP A 389 -0.73 -12.84 19.35
CA TRP A 389 -0.13 -11.72 20.06
C TRP A 389 1.36 -11.99 20.33
N GLU A 390 1.68 -13.20 20.75
CA GLU A 390 3.05 -13.65 21.00
C GLU A 390 3.90 -13.59 19.72
N SER A 391 3.41 -14.17 18.62
CA SER A 391 4.08 -14.07 17.31
C SER A 391 4.26 -12.63 16.87
N LEU A 392 3.24 -11.77 17.02
CA LEU A 392 3.35 -10.35 16.65
C LEU A 392 4.40 -9.61 17.48
N PHE A 393 4.45 -9.88 18.78
CA PHE A 393 5.46 -9.31 19.67
C PHE A 393 6.87 -9.75 19.26
N VAL A 394 7.08 -11.05 19.02
CA VAL A 394 8.39 -11.58 18.60
C VAL A 394 8.82 -11.02 17.25
N ILE A 395 7.91 -10.90 16.29
CA ILE A 395 8.16 -10.20 15.01
C ILE A 395 8.63 -8.77 15.28
N ALA A 396 7.89 -8.04 16.10
CA ALA A 396 8.18 -6.64 16.38
C ALA A 396 9.55 -6.49 17.08
N LEU A 397 9.86 -7.38 18.01
CA LEU A 397 11.13 -7.42 18.73
C LEU A 397 12.30 -7.73 17.78
N LEU A 398 12.19 -8.75 16.93
CA LEU A 398 13.24 -9.11 15.97
C LEU A 398 13.49 -7.99 14.95
N LEU A 399 12.43 -7.38 14.41
CA LEU A 399 12.56 -6.24 13.50
C LEU A 399 13.27 -5.06 14.18
N ARG A 400 12.97 -4.78 15.45
CA ARG A 400 13.66 -3.75 16.25
C ARG A 400 15.14 -4.08 16.45
N CYS A 401 15.46 -5.31 16.82
CA CYS A 401 16.84 -5.79 16.98
C CYS A 401 17.64 -5.65 15.68
N LEU A 402 17.06 -6.04 14.55
CA LEU A 402 17.72 -5.96 13.24
C LEU A 402 17.85 -4.51 12.75
N GLY A 403 16.81 -3.68 12.91
CA GLY A 403 16.82 -2.27 12.51
C GLY A 403 17.58 -1.35 13.47
N GLY A 404 17.99 -1.85 14.63
CA GLY A 404 18.65 -1.08 15.68
C GLY A 404 17.75 0.01 16.27
N HIS A 405 16.44 -0.23 16.35
CA HIS A 405 15.46 0.72 16.89
C HIS A 405 14.96 0.23 18.26
N PHE A 406 15.45 0.87 19.32
CA PHE A 406 15.19 0.46 20.70
C PHE A 406 14.42 1.56 21.43
N GLU A 407 13.38 1.17 22.16
CA GLU A 407 12.52 2.06 22.94
C GLU A 407 12.72 1.77 24.43
N ASP A 408 12.84 2.82 25.26
CA ASP A 408 13.13 2.66 26.68
C ASP A 408 12.04 1.88 27.45
N GLU A 409 10.81 1.88 26.95
CA GLU A 409 9.66 1.25 27.61
C GLU A 409 9.55 -0.25 27.36
N VAL A 410 10.02 -0.73 26.21
CA VAL A 410 9.85 -2.12 25.77
C VAL A 410 11.18 -2.85 25.74
N PHE A 411 12.26 -2.21 25.27
CA PHE A 411 13.57 -2.83 25.18
C PHE A 411 14.69 -1.77 25.29
N PRO A 412 15.07 -1.38 26.52
CA PRO A 412 15.90 -0.19 26.79
C PRO A 412 17.39 -0.40 26.48
N LEU A 413 17.72 -0.64 25.20
CA LEU A 413 19.09 -0.72 24.73
C LEU A 413 19.56 0.60 24.12
N LYS A 414 20.81 0.97 24.37
CA LYS A 414 21.42 2.15 23.73
C LYS A 414 21.80 1.84 22.30
N GLU A 415 21.12 2.44 21.32
CA GLU A 415 21.37 2.24 19.88
C GLU A 415 22.86 2.34 19.51
N SER A 416 23.61 3.28 20.09
CA SER A 416 25.05 3.47 19.84
C SER A 416 25.90 2.22 20.14
N GLN A 417 25.43 1.33 21.02
CA GLN A 417 26.12 0.09 21.37
C GLN A 417 25.89 -1.02 20.35
N PHE A 418 24.78 -0.99 19.59
CA PHE A 418 24.28 -2.10 18.78
C PHE A 418 24.11 -1.79 17.29
N LYS A 419 24.71 -0.72 16.77
CA LYS A 419 24.66 -0.35 15.34
C LYS A 419 25.07 -1.45 14.34
N SER A 420 25.88 -2.41 14.77
CA SER A 420 26.32 -3.56 13.94
C SER A 420 26.25 -4.84 14.76
N CYS A 421 25.06 -5.10 15.29
CA CYS A 421 24.77 -6.29 16.09
C CYS A 421 24.34 -7.46 15.20
N ASP A 422 24.87 -8.65 15.49
CA ASP A 422 24.30 -9.89 14.95
C ASP A 422 23.05 -10.26 15.76
N VAL A 423 22.06 -10.84 15.08
CA VAL A 423 20.78 -11.24 15.71
C VAL A 423 20.51 -12.69 15.37
N SER A 424 20.10 -13.47 16.36
CA SER A 424 19.69 -14.87 16.19
C SER A 424 18.34 -15.12 16.85
N TYR A 425 17.59 -16.07 16.30
CA TYR A 425 16.27 -16.45 16.79
C TYR A 425 16.22 -17.95 17.07
N ASN A 426 15.93 -18.33 18.32
CA ASN A 426 15.89 -19.73 18.77
C ASN A 426 17.17 -20.55 18.50
N GLU A 427 18.32 -19.89 18.40
CA GLU A 427 19.64 -20.47 18.18
C GLU A 427 20.58 -20.20 19.36
N LEU A 428 21.79 -20.80 19.36
CA LEU A 428 22.79 -20.69 20.44
C LEU A 428 22.32 -21.36 21.74
N LEU A 429 21.86 -22.61 21.61
CA LEU A 429 21.45 -23.44 22.73
C LEU A 429 22.16 -24.80 22.64
N MET A 430 22.67 -25.28 23.78
CA MET A 430 23.23 -26.63 23.90
C MET A 430 22.15 -27.71 23.73
N GLU A 431 20.93 -27.41 24.13
CA GLU A 431 19.76 -28.28 24.01
C GLU A 431 18.70 -27.64 23.11
N GLY A 432 17.92 -28.46 22.40
CA GLY A 432 16.81 -27.93 21.61
C GLY A 432 15.78 -27.23 22.49
N LEU A 433 15.29 -26.06 22.06
CA LEU A 433 14.35 -25.21 22.80
C LEU A 433 13.11 -25.97 23.29
N ASN A 434 12.66 -26.98 22.53
CA ASN A 434 11.53 -27.84 22.86
C ASN A 434 11.72 -28.81 24.05
N ARG A 435 12.93 -28.88 24.62
CA ARG A 435 13.24 -29.72 25.79
C ARG A 435 13.25 -28.93 27.09
N LEU A 436 13.41 -27.61 27.01
CA LEU A 436 13.53 -26.71 28.14
C LEU A 436 12.16 -26.50 28.78
N ARG A 437 12.06 -26.40 30.11
CA ARG A 437 10.76 -26.25 30.79
C ARG A 437 10.64 -24.97 31.61
N SER A 438 11.75 -24.28 31.83
CA SER A 438 11.76 -23.02 32.57
C SER A 438 12.85 -22.07 32.06
N ALA A 439 12.79 -20.82 32.54
CA ALA A 439 13.83 -19.83 32.30
C ALA A 439 15.21 -20.29 32.81
N GLU A 440 15.27 -21.02 33.93
CA GLU A 440 16.53 -21.54 34.49
C GLU A 440 17.16 -22.58 33.57
N ASP A 441 16.36 -23.48 32.99
CA ASP A 441 16.84 -24.46 32.03
C ASP A 441 17.39 -23.76 30.79
N LEU A 442 16.66 -22.74 30.30
CA LEU A 442 17.08 -21.94 29.16
C LEU A 442 18.42 -21.25 29.41
N VAL A 443 18.55 -20.51 30.50
CA VAL A 443 19.79 -19.79 30.85
C VAL A 443 20.98 -20.74 30.98
N LYS A 444 20.79 -21.92 31.58
CA LYS A 444 21.85 -22.94 31.69
C LYS A 444 22.27 -23.51 30.34
N SER A 445 21.36 -23.51 29.37
CA SER A 445 21.60 -24.05 28.02
C SER A 445 22.17 -23.03 27.03
N LEU A 446 22.21 -21.73 27.38
CA LEU A 446 22.70 -20.68 26.49
C LEU A 446 24.17 -20.89 26.11
N GLU A 447 24.43 -20.85 24.81
CA GLU A 447 25.79 -20.84 24.29
C GLU A 447 26.26 -19.41 24.03
N ARG A 448 27.56 -19.17 24.23
CA ARG A 448 28.16 -17.86 23.97
C ARG A 448 28.36 -17.67 22.46
N PRO A 449 27.90 -16.54 21.88
CA PRO A 449 28.08 -16.29 20.45
C PRO A 449 29.55 -16.08 20.08
N GLN A 450 29.88 -16.30 18.81
CA GLN A 450 31.24 -16.13 18.28
C GLN A 450 31.58 -14.67 17.97
N LYS A 451 30.57 -13.79 17.86
CA LYS A 451 30.71 -12.38 17.51
C LYS A 451 29.97 -11.51 18.52
N PHE A 452 30.47 -10.29 18.71
CA PHE A 452 29.92 -9.30 19.63
C PHE A 452 29.91 -7.91 18.97
N PRO A 453 28.88 -7.07 19.21
CA PRO A 453 27.71 -7.32 20.05
C PRO A 453 26.71 -8.29 19.38
N HIS A 454 25.89 -8.98 20.18
CA HIS A 454 24.93 -9.98 19.70
C HIS A 454 23.62 -9.93 20.49
N ILE A 455 22.48 -10.12 19.83
CA ILE A 455 21.16 -10.26 20.48
C ILE A 455 20.56 -11.60 20.06
N ALA A 456 20.30 -12.48 21.02
CA ALA A 456 19.62 -13.74 20.79
C ALA A 456 18.21 -13.69 21.39
N VAL A 457 17.19 -13.93 20.57
CA VAL A 457 15.78 -13.95 20.96
C VAL A 457 15.28 -15.39 21.02
N TYR A 458 14.63 -15.75 22.12
CA TYR A 458 14.11 -17.09 22.38
C TYR A 458 12.61 -17.05 22.62
N TYR A 459 11.85 -17.81 21.83
CA TYR A 459 10.40 -17.98 21.94
C TYR A 459 10.06 -19.47 22.11
N PRO A 460 10.09 -19.99 23.35
CA PRO A 460 9.73 -21.38 23.67
C PRO A 460 8.21 -21.60 23.55
N ASN A 461 7.71 -21.68 22.31
CA ASN A 461 6.29 -21.85 22.00
C ASN A 461 5.78 -23.28 22.31
N HIS A 462 5.74 -23.64 23.59
CA HIS A 462 5.10 -24.87 24.06
C HIS A 462 4.56 -24.72 25.49
N ALA A 463 3.41 -25.33 25.74
CA ALA A 463 2.66 -25.19 27.00
C ALA A 463 3.42 -25.66 28.28
N GLN A 464 4.54 -26.38 28.13
CA GLN A 464 5.35 -26.82 29.27
C GLN A 464 6.36 -25.78 29.76
N PHE A 465 6.62 -24.70 29.00
CA PHE A 465 7.54 -23.64 29.43
C PHE A 465 6.79 -22.70 30.37
N GLN A 466 7.32 -22.48 31.57
CA GLN A 466 6.64 -21.69 32.60
C GLN A 466 7.30 -20.34 32.84
N GLY A 467 6.49 -19.36 33.26
CA GLY A 467 6.94 -18.10 33.84
C GLY A 467 7.30 -16.99 32.85
N LEU A 468 7.78 -17.30 31.65
CA LEU A 468 8.10 -16.31 30.61
C LEU A 468 7.68 -16.84 29.23
N ASP A 469 7.21 -15.94 28.36
CA ASP A 469 6.83 -16.28 26.99
C ASP A 469 7.98 -16.01 26.02
N VAL A 470 8.80 -14.98 26.28
CA VAL A 470 9.98 -14.64 25.46
C VAL A 470 11.16 -14.32 26.37
N VAL A 471 12.36 -14.80 26.00
CA VAL A 471 13.63 -14.44 26.66
C VAL A 471 14.58 -13.84 25.63
N VAL A 472 15.30 -12.78 25.99
CA VAL A 472 16.29 -12.13 25.13
C VAL A 472 17.62 -12.07 25.86
N ALA A 473 18.65 -12.66 25.26
CA ALA A 473 20.03 -12.55 25.73
C ALA A 473 20.77 -11.51 24.90
N VAL A 474 21.21 -10.45 25.56
CA VAL A 474 21.96 -9.34 24.96
C VAL A 474 23.42 -9.46 25.38
N TYR A 475 24.31 -9.56 24.41
CA TYR A 475 25.75 -9.58 24.63
C TYR A 475 26.37 -8.27 24.14
N ASP A 476 26.98 -7.52 25.04
CA ASP A 476 27.64 -6.26 24.69
C ASP A 476 28.96 -6.49 23.93
N LYS A 477 29.67 -5.41 23.57
CA LYS A 477 30.95 -5.48 22.84
C LYS A 477 32.07 -6.20 23.59
N THR A 478 31.97 -6.30 24.91
CA THR A 478 32.90 -7.05 25.77
C THR A 478 32.43 -8.49 26.01
N GLY A 479 31.24 -8.83 25.51
CA GLY A 479 30.60 -10.11 25.67
C GLY A 479 29.99 -10.33 27.05
N ASN A 480 29.74 -9.27 27.82
CA ASN A 480 28.92 -9.36 29.02
C ASN A 480 27.47 -9.60 28.60
N GLN A 481 26.80 -10.49 29.33
CA GLN A 481 25.42 -10.86 29.07
C GLN A 481 24.45 -10.05 29.93
N THR A 482 23.30 -9.70 29.36
CA THR A 482 22.14 -9.20 30.07
C THR A 482 20.90 -9.92 29.55
N LEU A 483 20.05 -10.38 30.46
CA LEU A 483 18.85 -11.16 30.16
C LEU A 483 17.58 -10.34 30.38
N TYR A 484 16.69 -10.38 29.40
CA TYR A 484 15.37 -9.77 29.44
C TYR A 484 14.31 -10.86 29.30
N GLY A 485 13.36 -10.92 30.22
CA GLY A 485 12.22 -11.83 30.16
C GLY A 485 10.91 -11.08 29.94
N TYR A 486 10.04 -11.60 29.08
CA TYR A 486 8.76 -11.01 28.77
C TYR A 486 7.63 -12.01 29.04
N GLN A 487 6.61 -11.54 29.75
CA GLN A 487 5.31 -12.18 29.87
C GLN A 487 4.31 -11.42 28.98
N LEU A 488 3.66 -12.13 28.07
CA LEU A 488 2.79 -11.58 27.05
C LEU A 488 1.33 -11.94 27.38
N LYS A 489 0.47 -10.93 27.37
CA LYS A 489 -0.98 -11.10 27.50
C LYS A 489 -1.68 -10.24 26.47
N GLU A 490 -2.55 -10.82 25.66
CA GLU A 490 -3.28 -10.03 24.67
C GLU A 490 -4.35 -9.13 25.30
N ASP A 491 -4.73 -9.39 26.55
CA ASP A 491 -5.72 -8.61 27.28
C ASP A 491 -5.09 -7.76 28.40
N ASN A 492 -5.96 -7.12 29.18
CA ASN A 492 -5.54 -6.28 30.31
C ASN A 492 -5.19 -7.08 31.57
N THR A 493 -5.19 -8.42 31.52
CA THR A 493 -4.89 -9.24 32.70
C THR A 493 -3.42 -9.11 33.09
N ILE A 494 -3.17 -9.19 34.39
CA ILE A 494 -1.82 -9.25 34.95
C ILE A 494 -1.51 -10.72 35.17
N PRO A 495 -0.36 -11.23 34.70
CA PRO A 495 0.09 -12.58 35.03
C PRO A 495 0.05 -12.79 36.55
N ALA A 496 -0.45 -13.95 36.98
CA ALA A 496 -0.48 -14.29 38.41
C ALA A 496 0.92 -14.56 38.95
N ASP A 497 1.83 -14.98 38.08
CA ASP A 497 3.20 -15.33 38.44
C ASP A 497 4.02 -14.06 38.72
N PRO A 498 4.86 -14.08 39.78
CA PRO A 498 5.76 -12.98 40.06
C PRO A 498 6.82 -12.80 38.95
N PRO A 499 7.52 -11.64 38.92
CA PRO A 499 8.67 -11.46 38.05
C PRO A 499 9.68 -12.61 38.19
N CYS A 500 10.19 -13.09 37.06
CA CYS A 500 11.16 -14.18 37.06
C CYS A 500 12.52 -13.68 37.59
N GLU A 501 13.00 -14.22 38.71
CA GLU A 501 14.28 -13.84 39.32
C GLU A 501 15.50 -14.30 38.52
N THR A 502 15.30 -15.15 37.52
CA THR A 502 16.36 -15.75 36.69
C THR A 502 16.86 -14.85 35.58
N VAL A 503 16.14 -13.75 35.30
CA VAL A 503 16.53 -12.74 34.30
C VAL A 503 16.83 -11.41 34.99
N ASP A 504 17.70 -10.59 34.38
CA ASP A 504 18.08 -9.29 34.95
C ASP A 504 16.91 -8.30 34.94
N TYR A 505 16.08 -8.37 33.89
CA TYR A 505 14.89 -7.53 33.71
C TYR A 505 13.69 -8.36 33.30
N SER A 506 12.54 -8.12 33.91
CA SER A 506 11.29 -8.82 33.61
C SER A 506 10.18 -7.82 33.29
N TYR A 507 9.49 -8.03 32.17
CA TYR A 507 8.45 -7.14 31.65
C TYR A 507 7.13 -7.90 31.45
N VAL A 508 6.03 -7.20 31.67
CA VAL A 508 4.69 -7.65 31.27
C VAL A 508 4.24 -6.78 30.10
N ILE A 509 4.05 -7.39 28.94
CA ILE A 509 3.62 -6.70 27.72
C ILE A 509 2.18 -7.10 27.41
N ARG A 510 1.32 -6.07 27.31
CA ARG A 510 -0.11 -6.23 27.10
C ARG A 510 -0.52 -5.77 25.73
N GLY A 511 -1.41 -6.54 25.10
CA GLY A 511 -2.03 -6.20 23.83
C GLY A 511 -3.39 -5.55 24.00
N GLU A 512 -3.92 -5.08 22.88
CA GLU A 512 -5.36 -4.88 22.75
C GLU A 512 -5.91 -5.99 21.86
N PRO A 513 -6.88 -6.79 22.32
CA PRO A 513 -7.42 -7.85 21.49
C PRO A 513 -8.13 -7.23 20.29
N ALA A 514 -7.86 -7.76 19.09
CA ALA A 514 -8.48 -7.29 17.86
C ALA A 514 -10.03 -7.40 17.86
N GLN A 515 -10.58 -8.13 18.82
CA GLN A 515 -12.02 -8.23 19.09
C GLN A 515 -12.39 -7.39 20.32
N LYS A 516 -12.51 -6.05 20.20
CA LYS A 516 -13.19 -5.26 21.25
C LYS A 516 -14.69 -5.16 20.94
N LYS A 517 -15.46 -5.85 21.79
CA LYS A 517 -16.90 -5.78 22.13
C LYS A 517 -17.90 -5.43 21.01
N ASN A 518 -18.85 -6.35 20.79
CA ASN A 518 -20.13 -6.03 20.16
C ASN A 518 -20.67 -4.69 20.71
N PRO A 519 -21.03 -3.72 19.86
CA PRO A 519 -21.63 -2.45 20.29
C PRO A 519 -22.99 -2.62 20.99
N GLU A 520 -23.52 -3.83 21.11
CA GLU A 520 -24.83 -4.13 21.71
C GLU A 520 -24.89 -4.04 23.25
N THR A 521 -23.85 -3.56 23.94
CA THR A 521 -23.87 -3.41 25.42
C THR A 521 -23.66 -1.98 25.93
N SER A 522 -23.64 -0.98 25.05
CA SER A 522 -23.82 0.43 25.44
C SER A 522 -25.26 0.85 25.13
N SER A 523 -26.20 0.33 25.93
CA SER A 523 -27.59 0.81 26.01
C SER A 523 -27.74 1.77 27.17
#